data_AF-A0A9D8QBP8-F1
#
_entry.id   AF-A0A9D8QBP8-F1
#
_cell.length_a   1.000
_cell.length_b   1.000
_cell.length_c   1.000
_cell.angle_alpha   90.00
_cell.angle_beta   90.00
_cell.angle_gamma   90.00
#
_symmetry.space_group_name_H-M   'P 1'
#
loop_
_entity.id
_entity.type
_entity.pdbx_description
1 polymer ?
#
loop_
_entity_poly.entity_id
_entity_poly.type
_entity_poly.pdbx_seq_one_letter_code
_entity_poly.pdbx_strand_id
1 'polypeptide(L)'
;MRILLLGAYGFIGLAVARRLQQAGHDIVGFGRDLDLGQRLAPDLTWTGTDLSRLSSEASWQPYLDGIDAVVNAAGALQDGARDQLAASQQRAISALIAACEARGIRTFIQISVPGADPAAKIAFLRTKGEADSALQRSALDWIILKPGLVIGANAYGGTALLRMIAAFPLVQVLAFGKSRVQTVAVDDLADAVDACLAGEVPKRATFDLLAAEPHTLRDLILKLRRWLGLPTPTATFDLPAPMASGLARLADLAGWFGWRSPLRSSALDILSRGIVGDPTPWREATGRDLVELDVLLSRLPSTRQERIFARSQLVLPGLVLTLASFWLLSGLIGLWQWREAVAILPPSISHGLAASFVILGSLADIAIGIGFLFRRWLIRAALAAIAVSLVYLAAGTVLAPSLWGDPLGPLVKILPATALAVAVMAIAEER
;
A
#
# COMPACT_ATOMS: atom_id res chain seq x y z
N MET A 1 -9.74 -14.07 25.95
CA MET A 1 -8.68 -14.88 25.30
C MET A 1 -7.52 -13.96 24.94
N ARG A 2 -6.30 -14.50 24.97
CA ARG A 2 -5.09 -13.85 24.45
C ARG A 2 -4.83 -14.30 23.02
N ILE A 3 -4.83 -13.36 22.07
CA ILE A 3 -4.88 -13.64 20.64
C ILE A 3 -3.64 -13.08 19.96
N LEU A 4 -2.92 -13.94 19.21
CA LEU A 4 -1.85 -13.50 18.34
C LEU A 4 -2.42 -13.05 16.98
N LEU A 5 -2.30 -11.77 16.65
CA LEU A 5 -2.81 -11.19 15.42
C LEU A 5 -1.68 -10.82 14.46
N LEU A 6 -1.49 -11.61 13.41
CA LEU A 6 -0.51 -11.33 12.36
C LEU A 6 -1.00 -10.21 11.44
N GLY A 7 -0.14 -9.23 11.19
CA GLY A 7 -0.49 -8.06 10.38
C GLY A 7 -1.36 -7.06 11.14
N ALA A 8 -1.25 -7.00 12.47
CA ALA A 8 -2.10 -6.20 13.35
C ALA A 8 -2.10 -4.69 13.06
N TYR A 9 -1.00 -4.11 12.58
CA TYR A 9 -0.97 -2.69 12.17
C TYR A 9 -1.42 -2.46 10.72
N GLY A 10 -1.85 -3.51 10.02
CA GLY A 10 -2.36 -3.47 8.64
C GLY A 10 -3.77 -2.88 8.54
N PHE A 11 -4.29 -2.75 7.32
CA PHE A 11 -5.66 -2.22 7.10
C PHE A 11 -6.74 -3.09 7.77
N ILE A 12 -6.74 -4.40 7.48
CA ILE A 12 -7.67 -5.36 8.09
C ILE A 12 -7.30 -5.60 9.55
N GLY A 13 -6.00 -5.79 9.84
CA GLY A 13 -5.51 -6.08 11.18
C GLY A 13 -5.90 -5.03 12.23
N LEU A 14 -5.84 -3.73 11.90
CA LEU A 14 -6.24 -2.69 12.87
C LEU A 14 -7.74 -2.72 13.16
N ALA A 15 -8.58 -2.99 12.16
CA ALA A 15 -10.03 -3.11 12.36
C ALA A 15 -10.35 -4.32 13.24
N VAL A 16 -9.74 -5.47 12.94
CA VAL A 16 -9.86 -6.69 13.75
C VAL A 16 -9.37 -6.45 15.18
N ALA A 17 -8.18 -5.86 15.37
CA ALA A 17 -7.62 -5.59 16.70
C ALA A 17 -8.57 -4.75 17.54
N ARG A 18 -9.08 -3.64 16.99
CA ARG A 18 -10.03 -2.76 17.68
C ARG A 18 -11.31 -3.49 18.06
N ARG A 19 -11.87 -4.27 17.14
CA ARG A 19 -13.12 -5.00 17.38
C ARG A 19 -12.96 -6.07 18.46
N LEU A 20 -11.84 -6.79 18.48
CA LEU A 20 -11.54 -7.82 19.48
C LEU A 20 -11.20 -7.21 20.86
N GLN A 21 -10.52 -6.06 20.90
CA GLN A 21 -10.34 -5.31 22.16
C GLN A 21 -11.68 -4.87 22.75
N GLN A 22 -12.62 -4.40 21.91
CA GLN A 22 -13.97 -4.03 22.34
C GLN A 22 -14.77 -5.24 22.88
N ALA A 23 -14.52 -6.44 22.35
CA ALA A 23 -15.05 -7.70 22.87
C ALA A 23 -14.31 -8.23 24.13
N GLY A 24 -13.31 -7.50 24.64
CA GLY A 24 -12.60 -7.85 25.88
C GLY A 24 -11.47 -8.88 25.70
N HIS A 25 -10.98 -9.08 24.47
CA HIS A 25 -9.81 -9.92 24.21
C HIS A 25 -8.49 -9.17 24.46
N ASP A 26 -7.47 -9.90 24.92
CA ASP A 26 -6.09 -9.42 25.01
C ASP A 26 -5.40 -9.70 23.67
N ILE A 27 -4.90 -8.66 22.99
CA ILE A 27 -4.38 -8.79 21.63
C ILE A 27 -2.86 -8.57 21.62
N VAL A 28 -2.16 -9.60 21.15
CA VAL A 28 -0.73 -9.56 20.85
C VAL A 28 -0.57 -9.28 19.35
N GLY A 29 -0.31 -8.03 19.02
CA GLY A 29 -0.05 -7.61 17.65
C GLY A 29 1.30 -8.13 17.15
N PHE A 30 1.28 -8.84 16.01
CA PHE A 30 2.47 -9.36 15.37
C PHE A 30 2.81 -8.59 14.09
N GLY A 31 4.03 -8.08 13.98
CA GLY A 31 4.50 -7.43 12.76
C GLY A 31 6.00 -7.15 12.72
N ARG A 32 6.45 -6.46 11.66
CA ARG A 32 7.87 -6.18 11.37
C ARG A 32 8.39 -4.89 12.00
N ASP A 33 7.51 -3.89 12.08
CA ASP A 33 7.83 -2.56 12.59
C ASP A 33 7.04 -2.36 13.89
N LEU A 34 7.69 -2.65 15.01
CA LEU A 34 7.06 -2.61 16.33
C LEU A 34 6.81 -1.17 16.76
N ASP A 35 7.70 -0.24 16.43
CA ASP A 35 7.55 1.18 16.75
C ASP A 35 6.33 1.77 16.04
N LEU A 36 6.11 1.42 14.77
CA LEU A 36 4.90 1.80 14.05
C LEU A 36 3.65 1.19 14.68
N GLY A 37 3.71 -0.10 15.05
CA GLY A 37 2.62 -0.76 15.77
C GLY A 37 2.25 0.01 17.05
N GLN A 38 3.23 0.32 17.89
CA GLN A 38 3.04 1.04 19.15
C GLN A 38 2.47 2.44 18.95
N ARG A 39 2.86 3.15 17.89
CA ARG A 39 2.28 4.47 17.56
C ARG A 39 0.83 4.38 17.11
N LEU A 40 0.45 3.34 16.35
CA LEU A 40 -0.89 3.20 15.77
C LEU A 40 -1.91 2.58 16.73
N ALA A 41 -1.48 1.70 17.62
CA ALA A 41 -2.31 1.09 18.65
C ALA A 41 -1.47 0.85 19.92
N PRO A 42 -1.33 1.88 20.77
CA PRO A 42 -0.48 1.83 21.96
C PRO A 42 -1.00 0.88 23.04
N ASP A 43 -2.29 0.57 23.01
CA ASP A 43 -2.98 -0.31 23.96
C ASP A 43 -2.77 -1.80 23.67
N LEU A 44 -2.07 -2.15 22.58
CA LEU A 44 -1.75 -3.52 22.20
C LEU A 44 -0.38 -3.94 22.74
N THR A 45 -0.25 -5.23 23.07
CA THR A 45 1.08 -5.82 23.25
C THR A 45 1.67 -6.10 21.87
N TRP A 46 2.91 -5.65 21.62
CA TRP A 46 3.57 -5.83 20.33
C TRP A 46 4.71 -6.84 20.40
N THR A 47 4.76 -7.72 19.41
CA THR A 47 5.88 -8.64 19.19
C THR A 47 6.07 -8.90 17.70
N GLY A 48 7.14 -9.60 17.35
CA GLY A 48 7.31 -10.18 16.04
C GLY A 48 8.60 -9.85 15.34
N THR A 49 8.66 -10.28 14.09
CA THR A 49 9.83 -10.18 13.22
C THR A 49 9.37 -10.27 11.77
N ASP A 50 10.32 -10.32 10.84
CA ASP A 50 10.01 -10.63 9.46
C ASP A 50 9.50 -12.08 9.32
N LEU A 51 8.24 -12.23 8.89
CA LEU A 51 7.62 -13.54 8.65
C LEU A 51 8.48 -14.44 7.74
N SER A 52 9.22 -13.86 6.79
CA SER A 52 10.11 -14.64 5.91
C SER A 52 11.21 -15.40 6.65
N ARG A 53 11.51 -15.03 7.91
CA ARG A 53 12.47 -15.71 8.80
C ARG A 53 11.84 -16.81 9.64
N LEU A 54 10.50 -16.91 9.67
CA LEU A 54 9.77 -17.84 10.53
C LEU A 54 9.30 -19.09 9.79
N SER A 55 10.23 -19.75 9.09
CA SER A 55 9.91 -20.88 8.20
C SER A 55 9.99 -22.26 8.86
N SER A 56 10.13 -22.34 10.19
CA SER A 56 10.14 -23.60 10.94
C SER A 56 9.29 -23.50 12.19
N GLU A 57 8.77 -24.63 12.66
CA GLU A 57 7.99 -24.70 13.89
C GLU A 57 8.72 -24.06 15.09
N ALA A 58 10.00 -24.42 15.28
CA ALA A 58 10.85 -23.92 16.35
C ALA A 58 10.98 -22.38 16.34
N SER A 59 10.98 -21.76 15.15
CA SER A 59 11.10 -20.30 15.03
C SER A 59 9.88 -19.54 15.57
N TRP A 60 8.71 -20.19 15.63
CA TRP A 60 7.49 -19.62 16.20
C TRP A 60 7.40 -19.73 17.72
N GLN A 61 8.21 -20.61 18.33
CA GLN A 61 8.13 -20.90 19.76
C GLN A 61 8.24 -19.64 20.65
N PRO A 62 9.07 -18.62 20.37
CA PRO A 62 9.12 -17.42 21.20
C PRO A 62 7.82 -16.59 21.22
N TYR A 63 6.90 -16.78 20.27
CA TYR A 63 5.76 -15.89 20.03
C TYR A 63 4.39 -16.47 20.42
N LEU A 64 4.32 -17.75 20.81
CA LEU A 64 3.04 -18.41 21.15
C LEU A 64 2.86 -18.69 22.64
N ASP A 65 3.72 -18.14 23.50
CA ASP A 65 3.56 -18.31 24.94
C ASP A 65 2.30 -17.60 25.45
N GLY A 66 1.47 -18.33 26.19
CA GLY A 66 0.16 -17.88 26.68
C GLY A 66 -0.88 -17.54 25.60
N ILE A 67 -0.66 -17.87 24.33
CA ILE A 67 -1.60 -17.58 23.25
C ILE A 67 -2.72 -18.63 23.20
N ASP A 68 -3.98 -18.19 23.20
CA ASP A 68 -5.15 -19.06 23.12
C ASP A 68 -5.64 -19.28 21.68
N ALA A 69 -5.45 -18.28 20.81
CA ALA A 69 -5.90 -18.31 19.42
C ALA A 69 -4.99 -17.47 18.50
N VAL A 70 -4.98 -17.83 17.21
CA VAL A 70 -4.24 -17.10 16.17
C VAL A 70 -5.21 -16.55 15.14
N VAL A 71 -5.01 -15.28 14.76
CA VAL A 71 -5.68 -14.65 13.62
C VAL A 71 -4.61 -14.18 12.63
N ASN A 72 -4.64 -14.73 11.42
CA ASN A 72 -3.73 -14.34 10.35
C ASN A 72 -4.39 -13.36 9.38
N ALA A 73 -4.14 -12.07 9.58
CA ALA A 73 -4.47 -11.00 8.64
C ALA A 73 -3.25 -10.52 7.82
N ALA A 74 -2.11 -11.22 7.91
CA ALA A 74 -0.93 -10.88 7.13
C ALA A 74 -1.09 -11.30 5.67
N GLY A 75 -0.65 -10.42 4.78
CA GLY A 75 -0.70 -10.66 3.34
C GLY A 75 -0.07 -9.52 2.55
N ALA A 76 0.48 -9.89 1.41
CA ALA A 76 0.97 -9.01 0.37
C ALA A 76 0.43 -9.50 -0.98
N LEU A 77 0.05 -8.60 -1.88
CA LEU A 77 -0.53 -8.97 -3.17
C LEU A 77 0.50 -9.47 -4.20
N GLN A 78 1.79 -9.34 -3.88
CA GLN A 78 2.92 -9.60 -4.79
C GLN A 78 4.24 -9.50 -4.05
N ASP A 79 5.28 -10.04 -4.67
CA ASP A 79 6.65 -9.85 -4.23
C ASP A 79 7.10 -8.38 -4.37
N GLY A 80 8.10 -8.03 -3.58
CA GLY A 80 8.75 -6.72 -3.63
C GLY A 80 10.07 -6.75 -2.87
N ALA A 81 10.75 -5.60 -2.80
CA ALA A 81 12.05 -5.50 -2.14
C ALA A 81 12.09 -6.00 -0.68
N ARG A 82 10.93 -6.06 -0.01
CA ARG A 82 10.78 -6.55 1.38
C ARG A 82 9.75 -7.66 1.54
N ASP A 83 9.07 -8.07 0.47
CA ASP A 83 7.96 -9.01 0.54
C ASP A 83 8.29 -10.21 -0.35
N GLN A 84 8.31 -11.40 0.25
CA GLN A 84 8.50 -12.68 -0.43
C GLN A 84 7.29 -13.56 -0.14
N LEU A 85 6.39 -13.71 -1.11
CA LEU A 85 5.10 -14.37 -0.95
C LEU A 85 5.25 -15.81 -0.44
N ALA A 86 6.07 -16.62 -1.12
CA ALA A 86 6.27 -18.02 -0.72
C ALA A 86 6.92 -18.14 0.67
N ALA A 87 7.79 -17.20 1.05
CA ALA A 87 8.40 -17.22 2.38
C ALA A 87 7.39 -16.85 3.47
N SER A 88 6.65 -15.75 3.27
CA SER A 88 5.83 -15.12 4.30
C SER A 88 4.39 -15.64 4.38
N GLN A 89 3.77 -16.02 3.26
CA GLN A 89 2.36 -16.45 3.22
C GLN A 89 2.20 -17.96 3.20
N GLN A 90 3.13 -18.68 2.56
CA GLN A 90 3.10 -20.13 2.52
C GLN A 90 3.95 -20.69 3.67
N ARG A 91 5.29 -20.63 3.55
CA ARG A 91 6.20 -21.33 4.48
C ARG A 91 6.02 -20.90 5.93
N ALA A 92 5.95 -19.60 6.19
CA ALA A 92 5.80 -19.10 7.56
C ALA A 92 4.46 -19.48 8.20
N ILE A 93 3.38 -19.44 7.42
CA ILE A 93 2.04 -19.80 7.92
C ILE A 93 1.92 -21.30 8.12
N SER A 94 2.44 -22.12 7.22
CA SER A 94 2.51 -23.58 7.43
C SER A 94 3.33 -23.94 8.68
N ALA A 95 4.44 -23.25 8.92
CA ALA A 95 5.24 -23.44 10.12
C ALA A 95 4.51 -22.99 11.40
N LEU A 96 3.72 -21.91 11.32
CA LEU A 96 2.90 -21.44 12.43
C LEU A 96 1.77 -22.44 12.76
N ILE A 97 1.13 -23.01 11.73
CA ILE A 97 0.09 -24.04 11.90
C ILE A 97 0.67 -25.24 12.66
N ALA A 98 1.81 -25.77 12.23
CA ALA A 98 2.50 -26.86 12.92
C ALA A 98 2.85 -26.49 14.37
N ALA A 99 3.32 -25.25 14.60
CA ALA A 99 3.66 -24.79 15.95
C ALA A 99 2.43 -24.65 16.86
N CYS A 100 1.28 -24.27 16.30
CA CYS A 100 0.01 -24.23 17.04
C CYS A 100 -0.44 -25.64 17.43
N GLU A 101 -0.34 -26.61 16.52
CA GLU A 101 -0.66 -28.02 16.81
C GLU A 101 0.24 -28.57 17.93
N ALA A 102 1.55 -28.35 17.84
CA ALA A 102 2.52 -28.80 18.84
C ALA A 102 2.28 -28.21 20.24
N ARG A 103 1.74 -26.99 20.31
CA ARG A 103 1.42 -26.30 21.58
C ARG A 103 0.00 -26.47 22.07
N GLY A 104 -0.86 -27.12 21.29
CA GLY A 104 -2.28 -27.27 21.63
C GLY A 104 -3.10 -25.98 21.50
N ILE A 105 -2.63 -24.99 20.73
CA ILE A 105 -3.40 -23.79 20.38
C ILE A 105 -4.44 -24.21 19.35
N ARG A 106 -5.71 -24.30 19.76
CA ARG A 106 -6.74 -24.96 18.94
C ARG A 106 -7.32 -24.05 17.85
N THR A 107 -7.55 -22.78 18.15
CA THR A 107 -8.31 -21.88 17.26
C THR A 107 -7.39 -21.12 16.32
N PHE A 108 -7.63 -21.24 15.01
CA PHE A 108 -6.85 -20.56 13.98
C PHE A 108 -7.77 -19.94 12.92
N ILE A 109 -7.75 -18.62 12.79
CA ILE A 109 -8.52 -17.90 11.77
C ILE A 109 -7.57 -17.38 10.69
N GLN A 110 -7.84 -17.74 9.45
CA GLN A 110 -7.05 -17.34 8.28
C GLN A 110 -7.85 -16.36 7.42
N ILE A 111 -7.30 -15.16 7.20
CA ILE A 111 -7.83 -14.22 6.20
C ILE A 111 -7.17 -14.53 4.85
N SER A 112 -7.96 -15.11 3.95
CA SER A 112 -7.57 -15.51 2.60
C SER A 112 -8.24 -14.61 1.54
N VAL A 113 -8.62 -15.14 0.39
CA VAL A 113 -9.23 -14.42 -0.73
C VAL A 113 -10.02 -15.38 -1.63
N PRO A 114 -11.12 -14.94 -2.26
CA PRO A 114 -11.80 -15.71 -3.29
C PRO A 114 -10.86 -16.10 -4.43
N GLY A 115 -10.96 -17.35 -4.89
CA GLY A 115 -10.06 -17.91 -5.91
C GLY A 115 -8.66 -18.30 -5.40
N ALA A 116 -8.41 -18.25 -4.09
CA ALA A 116 -7.22 -18.88 -3.50
C ALA A 116 -7.23 -20.39 -3.75
N ASP A 117 -6.23 -20.87 -4.50
CA ASP A 117 -6.11 -22.24 -4.96
C ASP A 117 -4.61 -22.56 -5.17
N PRO A 118 -4.05 -23.66 -4.60
CA PRO A 118 -2.67 -24.08 -4.84
C PRO A 118 -2.28 -24.23 -6.33
N ALA A 119 -3.24 -24.45 -7.22
CA ALA A 119 -3.02 -24.56 -8.66
C ALA A 119 -3.10 -23.21 -9.41
N ALA A 120 -3.37 -22.10 -8.71
CA ALA A 120 -3.53 -20.80 -9.34
C ALA A 120 -2.26 -20.32 -10.05
N LYS A 121 -2.43 -19.73 -11.24
CA LYS A 121 -1.31 -19.13 -12.01
C LYS A 121 -0.73 -17.89 -11.31
N ILE A 122 -1.59 -17.09 -10.69
CA ILE A 122 -1.22 -15.87 -9.97
C ILE A 122 -0.59 -16.26 -8.63
N ALA A 123 0.67 -15.86 -8.40
CA ALA A 123 1.44 -16.25 -7.22
C ALA A 123 0.75 -15.90 -5.88
N PHE A 124 0.06 -14.76 -5.81
CA PHE A 124 -0.71 -14.37 -4.63
C PHE A 124 -1.83 -15.37 -4.30
N LEU A 125 -2.68 -15.72 -5.28
CA LEU A 125 -3.76 -16.68 -5.10
C LEU A 125 -3.21 -18.08 -4.78
N ARG A 126 -2.09 -18.45 -5.41
CA ARG A 126 -1.43 -19.73 -5.18
C ARG A 126 -0.91 -19.87 -3.76
N THR A 127 -0.11 -18.91 -3.30
CA THR A 127 0.48 -18.95 -1.95
C THR A 127 -0.58 -18.87 -0.85
N LYS A 128 -1.68 -18.12 -1.06
CA LYS A 128 -2.86 -18.15 -0.18
C LYS A 128 -3.54 -19.52 -0.20
N GLY A 129 -3.77 -20.11 -1.38
CA GLY A 129 -4.38 -21.44 -1.50
C GLY A 129 -3.55 -22.56 -0.88
N GLU A 130 -2.22 -22.49 -0.99
CA GLU A 130 -1.30 -23.43 -0.35
C GLU A 130 -1.38 -23.34 1.19
N ALA A 131 -1.44 -22.12 1.75
CA ALA A 131 -1.60 -21.91 3.18
C ALA A 131 -2.97 -22.40 3.68
N ASP A 132 -4.04 -22.09 2.93
CA ASP A 132 -5.40 -22.58 3.20
C ASP A 132 -5.43 -24.11 3.21
N SER A 133 -4.80 -24.75 2.22
CA SER A 133 -4.73 -26.22 2.12
C SER A 133 -3.86 -26.86 3.21
N ALA A 134 -2.84 -26.16 3.70
CA ALA A 134 -2.07 -26.60 4.86
C ALA A 134 -2.92 -26.55 6.13
N LEU A 135 -3.67 -25.46 6.32
CA LEU A 135 -4.55 -25.28 7.47
C LEU A 135 -5.70 -26.30 7.47
N GLN A 136 -6.32 -26.55 6.32
CA GLN A 136 -7.40 -27.53 6.17
C GLN A 136 -6.99 -28.96 6.53
N ARG A 137 -5.71 -29.31 6.32
CA ARG A 137 -5.14 -30.64 6.66
C ARG A 137 -4.69 -30.75 8.12
N SER A 138 -4.67 -29.65 8.86
CA SER A 138 -4.29 -29.63 10.28
C SER A 138 -5.41 -30.19 11.17
N ALA A 139 -5.03 -30.55 12.40
CA ALA A 139 -5.95 -30.95 13.46
C ALA A 139 -6.62 -29.76 14.17
N LEU A 140 -6.30 -28.52 13.78
CA LEU A 140 -6.80 -27.30 14.42
C LEU A 140 -8.31 -27.10 14.21
N ASP A 141 -8.90 -26.30 15.10
CA ASP A 141 -10.23 -25.71 14.94
C ASP A 141 -10.09 -24.47 14.06
N TRP A 142 -9.92 -24.69 12.76
CA TRP A 142 -9.62 -23.64 11.80
C TRP A 142 -10.85 -23.00 11.17
N ILE A 143 -10.78 -21.72 10.81
CA ILE A 143 -11.79 -21.03 10.01
C ILE A 143 -11.06 -20.20 8.93
N ILE A 144 -11.48 -20.34 7.67
CA ILE A 144 -10.91 -19.58 6.56
C ILE A 144 -11.95 -18.58 6.06
N LEU A 145 -11.63 -17.29 6.17
CA LEU A 145 -12.46 -16.20 5.69
C LEU A 145 -11.87 -15.67 4.39
N LYS A 146 -12.64 -15.71 3.31
CA LYS A 146 -12.28 -15.26 1.96
C LYS A 146 -13.05 -13.97 1.64
N PRO A 147 -12.57 -12.81 2.12
CA PRO A 147 -13.24 -11.54 1.84
C PRO A 147 -13.19 -11.18 0.36
N GLY A 148 -14.28 -10.58 -0.14
CA GLY A 148 -14.29 -9.89 -1.42
C GLY A 148 -13.38 -8.66 -1.42
N LEU A 149 -13.69 -7.66 -2.24
CA LEU A 149 -12.97 -6.40 -2.17
C LEU A 149 -13.31 -5.67 -0.85
N VAL A 150 -12.36 -5.64 0.08
CA VAL A 150 -12.53 -4.98 1.38
C VAL A 150 -12.55 -3.46 1.21
N ILE A 151 -13.68 -2.84 1.56
CA ILE A 151 -13.92 -1.40 1.57
C ILE A 151 -14.00 -0.90 3.02
N GLY A 152 -13.38 0.23 3.31
CA GLY A 152 -13.46 0.86 4.63
C GLY A 152 -13.04 2.32 4.60
N ALA A 153 -13.13 3.04 5.72
CA ALA A 153 -12.75 4.45 5.79
C ALA A 153 -11.28 4.67 5.35
N ASN A 154 -10.37 3.86 5.89
CA ASN A 154 -8.96 3.87 5.49
C ASN A 154 -8.77 3.31 4.08
N ALA A 155 -7.99 4.00 3.25
CA ALA A 155 -7.66 3.55 1.91
C ALA A 155 -6.37 2.73 1.90
N TYR A 156 -6.47 1.44 1.58
CA TYR A 156 -5.31 0.58 1.34
C TYR A 156 -5.60 -0.41 0.22
N GLY A 157 -4.55 -0.87 -0.47
CA GLY A 157 -4.67 -1.88 -1.53
C GLY A 157 -5.74 -1.53 -2.57
N GLY A 158 -6.70 -2.43 -2.77
CA GLY A 158 -7.78 -2.25 -3.73
C GLY A 158 -8.68 -1.03 -3.44
N THR A 159 -8.98 -0.71 -2.18
CA THR A 159 -9.75 0.51 -1.85
C THR A 159 -9.01 1.78 -2.29
N ALA A 160 -7.70 1.84 -2.04
CA ALA A 160 -6.88 2.98 -2.48
C ALA A 160 -6.83 3.08 -4.00
N LEU A 161 -6.67 1.95 -4.69
CA LEU A 161 -6.69 1.87 -6.15
C LEU A 161 -7.97 2.47 -6.73
N LEU A 162 -9.13 1.98 -6.26
CA LEU A 162 -10.41 2.38 -6.83
C LEU A 162 -10.73 3.84 -6.54
N ARG A 163 -10.38 4.35 -5.35
CA ARG A 163 -10.52 5.78 -5.04
C ARG A 163 -9.65 6.63 -5.98
N MET A 164 -8.40 6.24 -6.20
CA MET A 164 -7.49 6.91 -7.13
C MET A 164 -8.06 6.93 -8.56
N ILE A 165 -8.54 5.79 -9.07
CA ILE A 165 -9.15 5.70 -10.41
C ILE A 165 -10.43 6.56 -10.48
N ALA A 166 -11.29 6.52 -9.45
CA ALA A 166 -12.52 7.31 -9.39
C ALA A 166 -12.25 8.82 -9.37
N ALA A 167 -11.08 9.24 -8.90
CA ALA A 167 -10.68 10.65 -8.81
C ALA A 167 -10.04 11.22 -10.08
N PHE A 168 -9.94 10.43 -11.18
CA PHE A 168 -9.40 10.92 -12.44
C PHE A 168 -10.17 12.17 -12.95
N PRO A 169 -9.49 13.24 -13.37
CA PRO A 169 -10.14 14.49 -13.73
C PRO A 169 -10.89 14.36 -15.07
N LEU A 170 -12.09 14.97 -15.13
CA LEU A 170 -12.96 15.14 -16.31
C LEU A 170 -13.50 13.86 -16.96
N VAL A 171 -12.66 12.86 -17.19
CA VAL A 171 -13.00 11.60 -17.87
C VAL A 171 -12.75 10.41 -16.95
N GLN A 172 -13.35 9.27 -17.26
CA GLN A 172 -13.11 8.03 -16.54
C GLN A 172 -12.47 7.00 -17.48
N VAL A 173 -11.21 6.65 -17.21
CA VAL A 173 -10.50 5.58 -17.94
C VAL A 173 -10.61 4.30 -17.13
N LEU A 174 -11.15 3.24 -17.75
CA LEU A 174 -11.45 1.97 -17.09
C LEU A 174 -10.78 0.81 -17.80
N ALA A 175 -9.92 0.08 -17.11
CA ALA A 175 -9.54 -1.26 -17.54
C ALA A 175 -10.57 -2.27 -16.98
N PHE A 176 -10.95 -3.27 -17.78
CA PHE A 176 -11.81 -4.38 -17.34
C PHE A 176 -13.17 -3.95 -16.75
N GLY A 177 -13.79 -2.90 -17.28
CA GLY A 177 -15.02 -2.31 -16.72
C GLY A 177 -16.20 -3.28 -16.57
N LYS A 178 -16.23 -4.39 -17.33
CA LYS A 178 -17.27 -5.43 -17.28
C LYS A 178 -17.02 -6.52 -16.23
N SER A 179 -15.81 -6.60 -15.67
CA SER A 179 -15.48 -7.60 -14.65
C SER A 179 -16.31 -7.36 -13.39
N ARG A 180 -16.80 -8.45 -12.79
CA ARG A 180 -17.67 -8.39 -11.60
C ARG A 180 -16.86 -8.38 -10.32
N VAL A 181 -17.26 -7.56 -9.37
CA VAL A 181 -16.63 -7.37 -8.07
C VAL A 181 -17.71 -7.33 -6.99
N GLN A 182 -17.59 -8.21 -6.01
CA GLN A 182 -18.33 -8.14 -4.74
C GLN A 182 -17.41 -7.51 -3.68
N THR A 183 -18.02 -6.73 -2.80
CA THR A 183 -17.32 -5.98 -1.76
C THR A 183 -17.66 -6.54 -0.38
N VAL A 184 -16.84 -6.21 0.61
CA VAL A 184 -17.17 -6.43 2.03
C VAL A 184 -16.70 -5.24 2.84
N ALA A 185 -17.48 -4.82 3.83
CA ALA A 185 -17.03 -3.79 4.76
C ALA A 185 -15.89 -4.33 5.63
N VAL A 186 -14.87 -3.50 5.90
CA VAL A 186 -13.78 -3.90 6.81
C VAL A 186 -14.30 -4.17 8.22
N ASP A 187 -15.35 -3.47 8.64
CA ASP A 187 -15.98 -3.64 9.95
C ASP A 187 -16.75 -4.96 10.00
N ASP A 188 -17.51 -5.33 8.96
CA ASP A 188 -18.16 -6.64 8.87
C ASP A 188 -17.14 -7.78 8.89
N LEU A 189 -15.97 -7.60 8.25
CA LEU A 189 -14.89 -8.59 8.31
C LEU A 189 -14.33 -8.72 9.73
N ALA A 190 -14.21 -7.61 10.46
CA ALA A 190 -13.77 -7.63 11.86
C ALA A 190 -14.81 -8.28 12.78
N ASP A 191 -16.09 -7.98 12.57
CA ASP A 191 -17.22 -8.63 13.26
C ASP A 191 -17.27 -10.13 12.96
N ALA A 192 -16.98 -10.53 11.72
CA ALA A 192 -16.92 -11.94 11.35
C ALA A 192 -15.80 -12.68 12.09
N VAL A 193 -14.62 -12.06 12.25
CA VAL A 193 -13.52 -12.63 13.05
C VAL A 193 -13.92 -12.80 14.51
N ASP A 194 -14.60 -11.81 15.09
CA ASP A 194 -15.11 -11.88 16.46
C ASP A 194 -16.12 -13.03 16.63
N ALA A 195 -17.11 -13.13 15.73
CA ALA A 195 -18.09 -14.22 15.73
C ALA A 195 -17.45 -15.61 15.60
N CYS A 196 -16.38 -15.72 14.81
CA CYS A 196 -15.57 -16.93 14.70
C CYS A 196 -14.90 -17.32 16.03
N LEU A 197 -14.35 -16.35 16.76
CA LEU A 197 -13.69 -16.57 18.06
C LEU A 197 -14.71 -16.86 19.17
N ALA A 198 -15.89 -16.26 19.10
CA ALA A 198 -17.01 -16.50 20.00
C ALA A 198 -17.67 -17.88 19.80
N GLY A 199 -17.32 -18.59 18.71
CA GLY A 199 -17.89 -19.91 18.40
C GLY A 199 -19.30 -19.84 17.82
N GLU A 200 -19.70 -18.70 17.25
CA GLU A 200 -21.02 -18.50 16.62
C GLU A 200 -21.13 -19.19 15.26
N VAL A 201 -20.03 -19.66 14.69
CA VAL A 201 -19.98 -20.35 13.39
C VAL A 201 -19.35 -21.74 13.49
N PRO A 202 -19.67 -22.64 12.55
CA PRO A 202 -19.02 -23.95 12.46
C PRO A 202 -17.50 -23.83 12.37
N LYS A 203 -16.80 -24.64 13.17
CA LYS A 203 -15.36 -24.85 13.04
C LYS A 203 -15.05 -25.66 11.79
N ARG A 204 -13.81 -25.57 11.31
CA ARG A 204 -13.32 -26.26 10.11
C ARG A 204 -14.15 -25.92 8.87
N ALA A 205 -14.47 -24.65 8.74
CA ALA A 205 -15.31 -24.11 7.67
C ALA A 205 -14.59 -23.00 6.89
N THR A 206 -14.98 -22.85 5.63
CA THR A 206 -14.51 -21.77 4.74
C THR A 206 -15.71 -20.91 4.36
N PHE A 207 -15.59 -19.60 4.46
CA PHE A 207 -16.64 -18.65 4.13
C PHE A 207 -16.14 -17.59 3.15
N ASP A 208 -16.83 -17.43 2.04
CA ASP A 208 -16.66 -16.27 1.17
C ASP A 208 -17.41 -15.09 1.80
N LEU A 209 -16.67 -14.11 2.32
CA LEU A 209 -17.24 -12.93 3.01
C LEU A 209 -17.40 -11.78 2.02
N LEU A 210 -18.57 -11.71 1.41
CA LEU A 210 -18.91 -10.74 0.38
C LEU A 210 -20.39 -10.35 0.49
N ALA A 211 -20.69 -9.10 0.17
CA ALA A 211 -22.05 -8.64 -0.04
C ALA A 211 -22.72 -9.42 -1.19
N ALA A 212 -24.05 -9.58 -1.14
CA ALA A 212 -24.77 -10.45 -2.04
C ALA A 212 -24.83 -9.89 -3.47
N GLU A 213 -24.85 -8.56 -3.63
CA GLU A 213 -24.94 -7.92 -4.94
C GLU A 213 -23.56 -7.77 -5.61
N PRO A 214 -23.27 -8.45 -6.73
CA PRO A 214 -22.09 -8.18 -7.53
C PRO A 214 -22.25 -6.90 -8.36
N HIS A 215 -21.24 -6.04 -8.36
CA HIS A 215 -21.21 -4.86 -9.23
C HIS A 215 -20.21 -5.04 -10.37
N THR A 216 -20.44 -4.39 -11.51
CA THR A 216 -19.35 -4.26 -12.49
C THR A 216 -18.29 -3.31 -11.95
N LEU A 217 -17.04 -3.50 -12.34
CA LEU A 217 -15.94 -2.61 -11.95
C LEU A 217 -16.23 -1.16 -12.38
N ARG A 218 -16.89 -0.96 -13.53
CA ARG A 218 -17.39 0.34 -13.97
C ARG A 218 -18.37 0.94 -12.97
N ASP A 219 -19.41 0.20 -12.60
CA ASP A 219 -20.44 0.71 -11.68
C ASP A 219 -19.85 1.00 -10.30
N LEU A 220 -18.97 0.14 -9.81
CA LEU A 220 -18.24 0.32 -8.56
C LEU A 220 -17.42 1.61 -8.55
N ILE A 221 -16.66 1.88 -9.62
CA ILE A 221 -15.85 3.11 -9.75
C ILE A 221 -16.76 4.35 -9.84
N LEU A 222 -17.87 4.28 -10.57
CA LEU A 222 -18.83 5.39 -10.67
C LEU A 222 -19.58 5.63 -9.34
N LYS A 223 -19.92 4.58 -8.58
CA LYS A 223 -20.44 4.68 -7.21
C LYS A 223 -19.43 5.37 -6.29
N LEU A 224 -18.16 4.96 -6.33
CA LEU A 224 -17.09 5.60 -5.55
C LEU A 224 -16.84 7.05 -5.96
N ARG A 225 -16.90 7.37 -7.25
CA ARG A 225 -16.77 8.75 -7.76
C ARG A 225 -17.89 9.65 -7.23
N ARG A 226 -19.13 9.19 -7.27
CA ARG A 226 -20.29 9.88 -6.68
C ARG A 226 -20.11 10.04 -5.18
N TRP A 227 -19.72 8.97 -4.50
CA TRP A 227 -19.46 8.98 -3.06
C TRP A 227 -18.37 10.00 -2.66
N LEU A 228 -17.30 10.15 -3.45
CA LEU A 228 -16.27 11.17 -3.27
C LEU A 228 -16.79 12.61 -3.47
N GLY A 229 -18.04 12.80 -3.91
CA GLY A 229 -18.62 14.10 -4.23
C GLY A 229 -18.03 14.71 -5.51
N LEU A 230 -17.54 13.88 -6.44
CA LEU A 230 -16.99 14.35 -7.72
C LEU A 230 -18.09 14.39 -8.79
N PRO A 231 -18.04 15.35 -9.73
CA PRO A 231 -19.02 15.45 -10.80
C PRO A 231 -18.97 14.20 -11.69
N THR A 232 -20.09 13.87 -12.33
CA THR A 232 -20.16 12.81 -13.33
C THR A 232 -19.09 13.02 -14.40
N PRO A 233 -18.39 11.97 -14.84
CA PRO A 233 -17.37 12.12 -15.87
C PRO A 233 -18.03 12.53 -17.19
N THR A 234 -17.38 13.43 -17.94
CA THR A 234 -17.86 13.88 -19.26
C THR A 234 -17.89 12.73 -20.26
N ALA A 235 -16.93 11.80 -20.14
CA ALA A 235 -16.86 10.59 -20.96
C ALA A 235 -16.22 9.45 -20.17
N THR A 236 -16.59 8.21 -20.52
CA THR A 236 -15.98 6.99 -19.99
C THR A 236 -15.34 6.21 -21.13
N PHE A 237 -14.05 5.91 -21.02
CA PHE A 237 -13.28 5.17 -22.01
C PHE A 237 -12.86 3.82 -21.45
N ASP A 238 -13.05 2.77 -22.24
CA ASP A 238 -12.48 1.47 -21.94
C ASP A 238 -11.02 1.46 -22.40
N LEU A 239 -10.10 1.24 -21.47
CA LEU A 239 -8.68 1.16 -21.74
C LEU A 239 -8.37 -0.15 -22.49
N PRO A 240 -7.80 -0.11 -23.70
CA PRO A 240 -7.43 -1.31 -24.44
C PRO A 240 -6.46 -2.19 -23.64
N ALA A 241 -6.63 -3.51 -23.71
CA ALA A 241 -5.81 -4.47 -22.95
C ALA A 241 -4.29 -4.29 -23.12
N PRO A 242 -3.74 -3.98 -24.32
CA PRO A 242 -2.30 -3.72 -24.46
C PRO A 242 -1.82 -2.52 -23.66
N MET A 243 -2.62 -1.44 -23.57
CA MET A 243 -2.29 -0.26 -22.77
C MET A 243 -2.35 -0.56 -21.28
N ALA A 244 -3.37 -1.30 -20.84
CA ALA A 244 -3.45 -1.76 -19.45
C ALA A 244 -2.25 -2.63 -19.06
N SER A 245 -1.83 -3.55 -19.95
CA SER A 245 -0.64 -4.37 -19.76
C SER A 245 0.66 -3.54 -19.72
N GLY A 246 0.77 -2.52 -20.58
CA GLY A 246 1.89 -1.58 -20.56
C GLY A 246 2.02 -0.83 -19.23
N LEU A 247 0.91 -0.27 -18.73
CA LEU A 247 0.86 0.38 -17.42
C LEU A 247 1.22 -0.58 -16.27
N ALA A 248 0.74 -1.83 -16.35
CA ALA A 248 1.08 -2.85 -15.36
C ALA A 248 2.58 -3.15 -15.32
N ARG A 249 3.22 -3.29 -16.49
CA ARG A 249 4.67 -3.53 -16.59
C ARG A 249 5.49 -2.37 -16.04
N LEU A 250 5.06 -1.13 -16.30
CA LEU A 250 5.69 0.06 -15.70
C LEU A 250 5.53 0.07 -14.18
N ALA A 251 4.35 -0.30 -13.68
CA ALA A 251 4.09 -0.42 -12.25
C ALA A 251 4.93 -1.54 -11.59
N ASP A 252 5.14 -2.66 -12.28
CA ASP A 252 6.01 -3.76 -11.85
C ASP A 252 7.48 -3.34 -11.81
N LEU A 253 7.95 -2.63 -12.84
CA LEU A 253 9.29 -2.05 -12.88
C LEU A 253 9.51 -1.05 -11.73
N ALA A 254 8.54 -0.16 -11.50
CA ALA A 254 8.57 0.75 -10.34
C ALA A 254 8.65 -0.02 -9.01
N GLY A 255 8.10 -1.24 -8.96
CA GLY A 255 8.22 -2.17 -7.84
C GLY A 255 9.65 -2.54 -7.46
N TRP A 256 10.57 -2.62 -8.42
CA TRP A 256 11.99 -2.89 -8.17
C TRP A 256 12.67 -1.74 -7.44
N PHE A 257 12.21 -0.51 -7.67
CA PHE A 257 12.64 0.69 -6.96
C PHE A 257 11.93 0.88 -5.61
N GLY A 258 11.09 -0.08 -5.21
CA GLY A 258 10.36 -0.10 -3.94
C GLY A 258 8.97 0.55 -3.98
N TRP A 259 8.48 0.99 -5.15
CA TRP A 259 7.15 1.59 -5.26
C TRP A 259 6.06 0.52 -5.24
N ARG A 260 5.10 0.67 -4.33
CA ARG A 260 3.97 -0.26 -4.16
C ARG A 260 2.75 0.24 -4.94
N SER A 261 2.91 0.38 -6.25
CA SER A 261 1.80 0.81 -7.13
C SER A 261 0.61 -0.14 -6.99
N PRO A 262 -0.62 0.36 -6.86
CA PRO A 262 -1.79 -0.50 -6.87
C PRO A 262 -2.13 -1.02 -8.29
N LEU A 263 -1.47 -0.51 -9.33
CA LEU A 263 -1.68 -0.87 -10.75
C LEU A 263 -0.79 -2.02 -11.24
N ARG A 264 -0.20 -2.82 -10.34
CA ARG A 264 0.70 -3.93 -10.73
C ARG A 264 -0.04 -5.05 -11.45
N SER A 265 0.70 -5.87 -12.19
CA SER A 265 0.13 -6.94 -13.02
C SER A 265 -0.73 -7.92 -12.24
N SER A 266 -0.31 -8.35 -11.04
CA SER A 266 -1.09 -9.28 -10.23
C SER A 266 -2.46 -8.71 -9.83
N ALA A 267 -2.52 -7.42 -9.47
CA ALA A 267 -3.76 -6.75 -9.11
C ALA A 267 -4.70 -6.59 -10.31
N LEU A 268 -4.15 -6.21 -11.48
CA LEU A 268 -4.94 -6.11 -12.71
C LEU A 268 -5.43 -7.47 -13.20
N ASP A 269 -4.61 -8.53 -13.08
CA ASP A 269 -5.01 -9.88 -13.45
C ASP A 269 -6.16 -10.38 -12.56
N ILE A 270 -6.12 -10.12 -11.24
CA ILE A 270 -7.22 -10.44 -10.32
C ILE A 270 -8.48 -9.66 -10.72
N LEU A 271 -8.37 -8.34 -10.94
CA LEU A 271 -9.50 -7.52 -11.37
C LEU A 271 -10.08 -7.98 -12.72
N SER A 272 -9.24 -8.40 -13.66
CA SER A 272 -9.67 -8.87 -14.98
C SER A 272 -10.56 -10.11 -14.87
N ARG A 273 -10.28 -11.00 -13.92
CA ARG A 273 -11.05 -12.23 -13.65
C ARG A 273 -12.31 -11.98 -12.83
N GLY A 274 -12.37 -10.85 -12.15
CA GLY A 274 -13.42 -10.53 -11.19
C GLY A 274 -13.13 -11.07 -9.79
N ILE A 275 -13.79 -10.46 -8.80
CA ILE A 275 -13.71 -10.83 -7.39
C ILE A 275 -15.12 -11.21 -6.97
N VAL A 276 -15.45 -12.49 -7.10
CA VAL A 276 -16.78 -13.04 -6.83
C VAL A 276 -16.65 -14.34 -6.05
N GLY A 277 -17.70 -14.71 -5.33
CA GLY A 277 -17.77 -15.95 -4.55
C GLY A 277 -19.20 -16.22 -4.10
N ASP A 278 -19.38 -17.16 -3.17
CA ASP A 278 -20.70 -17.55 -2.65
C ASP A 278 -20.90 -17.10 -1.20
N PRO A 279 -21.68 -16.03 -0.93
CA PRO A 279 -21.91 -15.55 0.43
C PRO A 279 -22.94 -16.41 1.21
N THR A 280 -23.60 -17.36 0.56
CA THR A 280 -24.69 -18.16 1.15
C THR A 280 -24.25 -18.93 2.40
N PRO A 281 -23.11 -19.63 2.43
CA PRO A 281 -22.69 -20.40 3.61
C PRO A 281 -22.49 -19.53 4.85
N TRP A 282 -22.02 -18.30 4.70
CA TRP A 282 -21.87 -17.37 5.84
C TRP A 282 -23.24 -16.98 6.42
N ARG A 283 -24.16 -16.63 5.53
CA ARG A 283 -25.53 -16.25 5.90
C ARG A 283 -26.28 -17.40 6.57
N GLU A 284 -26.13 -18.62 6.05
CA GLU A 284 -26.73 -19.81 6.64
C GLU A 284 -26.16 -20.12 8.03
N ALA A 285 -24.85 -19.94 8.23
CA ALA A 285 -24.20 -20.18 9.51
C ALA A 285 -24.57 -19.14 10.58
N THR A 286 -24.73 -17.88 10.20
CA THR A 286 -24.88 -16.77 11.18
C THR A 286 -26.28 -16.15 11.23
N GLY A 287 -27.10 -16.37 10.20
CA GLY A 287 -28.35 -15.65 9.99
C GLY A 287 -28.17 -14.16 9.67
N ARG A 288 -26.94 -13.71 9.34
CA ARG A 288 -26.61 -12.30 9.09
C ARG A 288 -26.19 -12.10 7.64
N ASP A 289 -26.78 -11.09 7.00
CA ASP A 289 -26.30 -10.55 5.73
C ASP A 289 -25.15 -9.56 5.98
N LEU A 290 -24.20 -9.53 5.04
CA LEU A 290 -23.13 -8.52 5.02
C LEU A 290 -23.65 -7.22 4.39
N VAL A 291 -23.05 -6.09 4.77
CA VAL A 291 -23.51 -4.77 4.35
C VAL A 291 -23.24 -4.55 2.86
N GLU A 292 -24.31 -4.25 2.12
CA GLU A 292 -24.23 -3.88 0.71
C GLU A 292 -23.47 -2.57 0.49
N LEU A 293 -22.81 -2.45 -0.67
CA LEU A 293 -21.93 -1.32 -0.96
C LEU A 293 -22.60 0.05 -0.81
N ASP A 294 -23.83 0.21 -1.30
CA ASP A 294 -24.52 1.50 -1.24
C ASP A 294 -24.84 1.89 0.20
N VAL A 295 -25.19 0.92 1.05
CA VAL A 295 -25.40 1.11 2.49
C VAL A 295 -24.08 1.45 3.16
N LEU A 296 -23.00 0.73 2.85
CA LEU A 296 -21.66 1.01 3.38
C LEU A 296 -21.20 2.44 3.05
N LEU A 297 -21.33 2.86 1.79
CA LEU A 297 -20.94 4.21 1.35
C LEU A 297 -21.80 5.31 2.01
N SER A 298 -23.05 5.02 2.36
CA SER A 298 -23.90 5.94 3.13
C SER A 298 -23.48 6.08 4.60
N ARG A 299 -22.98 4.99 5.21
CA ARG A 299 -22.46 4.97 6.60
C ARG A 299 -21.08 5.61 6.73
N LEU A 300 -20.31 5.65 5.64
CA LEU A 300 -18.96 6.21 5.60
C LEU A 300 -18.95 7.49 4.74
N PRO A 301 -19.52 8.62 5.18
CA PRO A 301 -19.57 9.82 4.34
C PRO A 301 -18.17 10.28 3.94
N SER A 302 -17.97 10.56 2.63
CA SER A 302 -16.66 11.03 2.17
C SER A 302 -16.36 12.44 2.68
N THR A 303 -15.14 12.65 3.12
CA THR A 303 -14.67 13.95 3.61
C THR A 303 -13.65 14.56 2.64
N ARG A 304 -13.09 15.71 3.03
CA ARG A 304 -11.96 16.30 2.33
C ARG A 304 -10.75 15.37 2.29
N GLN A 305 -10.56 14.53 3.32
CA GLN A 305 -9.42 13.62 3.44
C GLN A 305 -9.43 12.58 2.31
N GLU A 306 -10.56 11.93 2.06
CA GLU A 306 -10.73 10.92 1.00
C GLU A 306 -10.47 11.51 -0.39
N ARG A 307 -10.98 12.72 -0.65
CA ARG A 307 -10.78 13.41 -1.93
C ARG A 307 -9.32 13.80 -2.15
N ILE A 308 -8.66 14.34 -1.13
CA ILE A 308 -7.25 14.71 -1.21
C ILE A 308 -6.41 13.46 -1.44
N PHE A 309 -6.63 12.41 -0.66
CA PHE A 309 -5.93 11.13 -0.84
C PHE A 309 -6.10 10.59 -2.27
N ALA A 310 -7.34 10.50 -2.75
CA ALA A 310 -7.64 9.95 -4.05
C ALA A 310 -6.94 10.72 -5.20
N ARG A 311 -6.92 12.06 -5.12
CA ARG A 311 -6.25 12.92 -6.10
C ARG A 311 -4.73 12.93 -5.96
N SER A 312 -4.21 12.91 -4.73
CA SER A 312 -2.78 12.99 -4.46
C SER A 312 -2.06 11.74 -4.95
N GLN A 313 -2.68 10.56 -4.78
CA GLN A 313 -2.14 9.29 -5.30
C GLN A 313 -2.06 9.28 -6.84
N LEU A 314 -2.98 9.97 -7.53
CA LEU A 314 -2.96 10.08 -8.98
C LEU A 314 -1.79 10.94 -9.49
N VAL A 315 -1.48 12.04 -8.79
CA VAL A 315 -0.45 13.00 -9.24
C VAL A 315 0.95 12.67 -8.72
N LEU A 316 1.07 11.96 -7.59
CA LEU A 316 2.34 11.67 -6.94
C LEU A 316 3.42 11.11 -7.90
N PRO A 317 3.15 10.12 -8.77
CA PRO A 317 4.16 9.63 -9.71
C PRO A 317 4.69 10.74 -10.63
N GLY A 318 3.80 11.62 -11.11
CA GLY A 318 4.17 12.77 -11.93
C GLY A 318 5.05 13.77 -11.17
N LEU A 319 4.72 14.06 -9.90
CA LEU A 319 5.53 14.96 -9.08
C LEU A 319 6.94 14.40 -8.82
N VAL A 320 7.04 13.11 -8.51
CA VAL A 320 8.31 12.42 -8.27
C VAL A 320 9.17 12.39 -9.53
N LEU A 321 8.59 12.01 -10.67
CA LEU A 321 9.31 11.98 -11.94
C LEU A 321 9.76 13.39 -12.36
N THR A 322 8.93 14.40 -12.13
CA THR A 322 9.30 15.80 -12.40
C THR A 322 10.51 16.24 -11.58
N LEU A 323 10.51 15.97 -10.27
CA LEU A 323 11.66 16.28 -9.41
C LEU A 323 12.89 15.47 -9.79
N ALA A 324 12.75 14.17 -10.04
CA ALA A 324 13.86 13.31 -10.46
C ALA A 324 14.49 13.85 -11.76
N SER A 325 13.68 14.15 -12.77
CA SER A 325 14.14 14.72 -14.03
C SER A 325 14.77 16.10 -13.85
N PHE A 326 14.18 16.98 -13.04
CA PHE A 326 14.73 18.31 -12.77
C PHE A 326 16.15 18.22 -12.19
N TRP A 327 16.35 17.43 -11.13
CA TRP A 327 17.64 17.29 -10.47
C TRP A 327 18.67 16.55 -11.33
N LEU A 328 18.26 15.49 -12.03
CA LEU A 328 19.14 14.78 -12.97
C LEU A 328 19.62 15.68 -14.10
N LEU A 329 18.71 16.42 -14.74
CA LEU A 329 19.05 17.32 -15.84
C LEU A 329 19.91 18.49 -15.35
N SER A 330 19.60 19.08 -14.19
CA SER A 330 20.40 20.15 -13.58
C SER A 330 21.86 19.72 -13.42
N GLY A 331 22.10 18.56 -12.80
CA GLY A 331 23.45 18.06 -12.59
C GLY A 331 24.15 17.60 -13.88
N LEU A 332 23.44 16.96 -14.82
CA LEU A 332 24.03 16.58 -16.11
C LEU A 332 24.44 17.79 -16.95
N ILE A 333 23.60 18.84 -16.96
CA ILE A 333 23.91 20.10 -17.64
C ILE A 333 25.08 20.80 -16.94
N GLY A 334 25.10 20.82 -15.60
CA GLY A 334 26.20 21.40 -14.82
C GLY A 334 27.55 20.73 -15.06
N LEU A 335 27.58 19.41 -15.25
CA LEU A 335 28.79 18.68 -15.64
C LEU A 335 29.20 18.94 -17.09
N TRP A 336 28.25 19.04 -18.01
CA TRP A 336 28.54 19.30 -19.42
C TRP A 336 29.08 20.72 -19.61
N GLN A 337 28.40 21.72 -19.04
CA GLN A 337 28.71 23.15 -19.20
C GLN A 337 29.46 23.72 -17.98
N TRP A 338 30.36 22.93 -17.39
CA TRP A 338 31.01 23.30 -16.14
C TRP A 338 31.88 24.56 -16.29
N ARG A 339 32.45 24.80 -17.48
CA ARG A 339 33.30 25.96 -17.75
C ARG A 339 32.49 27.26 -17.75
N GLU A 340 31.33 27.22 -18.39
CA GLU A 340 30.36 28.31 -18.45
C GLU A 340 29.78 28.59 -17.06
N ALA A 341 29.47 27.54 -16.29
CA ALA A 341 28.99 27.68 -14.92
C ALA A 341 30.03 28.32 -13.99
N VAL A 342 31.31 27.97 -14.12
CA VAL A 342 32.41 28.62 -13.37
C VAL A 342 32.53 30.11 -13.70
N ALA A 343 32.25 30.51 -14.95
CA ALA A 343 32.33 31.91 -15.38
C ALA A 343 31.27 32.83 -14.76
N ILE A 344 30.19 32.26 -14.19
CA ILE A 344 29.13 33.02 -13.49
C ILE A 344 29.58 33.43 -12.08
N LEU A 345 30.54 32.69 -11.49
CA LEU A 345 31.02 32.97 -10.14
C LEU A 345 31.95 34.19 -10.12
N PRO A 346 31.94 34.97 -9.02
CA PRO A 346 32.75 36.18 -8.93
C PRO A 346 34.26 35.86 -9.03
N PRO A 347 35.06 36.75 -9.65
CA PRO A 347 36.49 36.52 -9.89
C PRO A 347 37.33 36.43 -8.61
N SER A 348 36.75 36.77 -7.45
CA SER A 348 37.36 36.60 -6.13
C SER A 348 37.54 35.14 -5.72
N ILE A 349 36.85 34.20 -6.36
CA ILE A 349 36.98 32.76 -6.12
C ILE A 349 38.01 32.18 -7.08
N SER A 350 38.99 31.41 -6.56
CA SER A 350 39.98 30.77 -7.41
C SER A 350 39.34 29.77 -8.37
N HIS A 351 39.87 29.68 -9.60
CA HIS A 351 39.29 28.85 -10.65
C HIS A 351 39.16 27.37 -10.24
N GLY A 352 40.15 26.82 -9.54
CA GLY A 352 40.12 25.44 -9.06
C GLY A 352 39.03 25.19 -8.00
N LEU A 353 38.80 26.15 -7.11
CA LEU A 353 37.75 26.07 -6.09
C LEU A 353 36.37 26.22 -6.73
N ALA A 354 36.22 27.16 -7.67
CA ALA A 354 34.98 27.36 -8.43
C ALA A 354 34.60 26.10 -9.24
N ALA A 355 35.56 25.51 -9.96
CA ALA A 355 35.35 24.26 -10.68
C ALA A 355 34.94 23.11 -9.75
N SER A 356 35.58 23.02 -8.58
CA SER A 356 35.23 22.01 -7.58
C SER A 356 33.80 22.19 -7.08
N PHE A 357 33.36 23.41 -6.80
CA PHE A 357 31.98 23.67 -6.38
C PHE A 357 30.95 23.29 -7.45
N VAL A 358 31.20 23.66 -8.72
CA VAL A 358 30.31 23.32 -9.83
C VAL A 358 30.21 21.81 -10.02
N ILE A 359 31.34 21.10 -10.03
CA ILE A 359 31.36 19.65 -10.21
C ILE A 359 30.69 18.94 -9.02
N LEU A 360 31.03 19.31 -7.78
CA LEU A 360 30.44 18.69 -6.59
C LEU A 360 28.94 18.97 -6.48
N GLY A 361 28.50 20.21 -6.77
CA GLY A 361 27.08 20.55 -6.85
C GLY A 361 26.35 19.73 -7.90
N SER A 362 26.93 19.60 -9.08
CA SER A 362 26.34 18.81 -10.17
C SER A 362 26.24 17.30 -9.84
N LEU A 363 27.23 16.75 -9.16
CA LEU A 363 27.19 15.37 -8.66
C LEU A 363 26.14 15.19 -7.56
N ALA A 364 25.99 16.17 -6.67
CA ALA A 364 24.95 16.18 -5.64
C ALA A 364 23.55 16.21 -6.27
N ASP A 365 23.34 17.04 -7.29
CA ASP A 365 22.09 17.14 -8.04
C ASP A 365 21.72 15.79 -8.68
N ILE A 366 22.68 15.12 -9.34
CA ILE A 366 22.46 13.78 -9.91
C ILE A 366 22.10 12.77 -8.81
N ALA A 367 22.82 12.77 -7.70
CA ALA A 367 22.54 11.86 -6.59
C ALA A 367 21.15 12.08 -5.99
N ILE A 368 20.71 13.33 -5.85
CA ILE A 368 19.35 13.70 -5.41
C ILE A 368 18.32 13.19 -6.42
N GLY A 369 18.55 13.43 -7.72
CA GLY A 369 17.66 13.00 -8.80
C GLY A 369 17.48 11.47 -8.86
N ILE A 370 18.57 10.71 -8.73
CA ILE A 370 18.53 9.24 -8.58
C ILE A 370 17.78 8.88 -7.29
N GLY A 371 18.05 9.59 -6.19
CA GLY A 371 17.40 9.37 -4.90
C GLY A 371 15.87 9.41 -4.95
N PHE A 372 15.29 10.32 -5.74
CA PHE A 372 13.84 10.42 -5.94
C PHE A 372 13.23 9.17 -6.61
N LEU A 373 13.99 8.47 -7.45
CA LEU A 373 13.51 7.27 -8.13
C LEU A 373 13.34 6.08 -7.18
N PHE A 374 14.10 6.04 -6.07
CA PHE A 374 14.04 4.96 -5.09
C PHE A 374 13.14 5.32 -3.91
N ARG A 375 12.05 4.56 -3.72
CA ARG A 375 11.07 4.81 -2.64
C ARG A 375 11.70 4.91 -1.26
N ARG A 376 12.72 4.07 -0.98
CA ARG A 376 13.45 4.04 0.30
C ARG A 376 14.25 5.32 0.59
N TRP A 377 14.61 6.07 -0.46
CA TRP A 377 15.42 7.28 -0.38
C TRP A 377 14.62 8.54 -0.63
N LEU A 378 13.37 8.43 -1.12
CA LEU A 378 12.51 9.54 -1.49
C LEU A 378 12.49 10.70 -0.49
N ILE A 379 12.21 10.42 0.79
CA ILE A 379 12.14 11.46 1.83
C ILE A 379 13.52 12.09 2.05
N ARG A 380 14.59 11.29 2.06
CA ARG A 380 15.96 11.80 2.20
C ARG A 380 16.39 12.63 0.99
N ALA A 381 16.01 12.22 -0.21
CA ALA A 381 16.26 12.95 -1.45
C ALA A 381 15.50 14.27 -1.47
N ALA A 382 14.25 14.30 -0.99
CA ALA A 382 13.48 15.53 -0.86
C ALA A 382 14.08 16.49 0.19
N LEU A 383 14.52 15.99 1.35
CA LEU A 383 15.23 16.80 2.34
C LEU A 383 16.56 17.35 1.79
N ALA A 384 17.33 16.52 1.08
CA ALA A 384 18.57 16.95 0.44
C ALA A 384 18.31 17.99 -0.66
N ALA A 385 17.27 17.80 -1.47
CA ALA A 385 16.83 18.77 -2.48
C ALA A 385 16.50 20.13 -1.85
N ILE A 386 15.77 20.14 -0.73
CA ILE A 386 15.44 21.36 0.00
C ILE A 386 16.71 22.02 0.55
N ALA A 387 17.58 21.25 1.21
CA ALA A 387 18.81 21.77 1.79
C ALA A 387 19.75 22.38 0.72
N VAL A 388 19.99 21.67 -0.37
CA VAL A 388 20.82 22.14 -1.49
C VAL A 388 20.19 23.36 -2.16
N SER A 389 18.87 23.37 -2.35
CA SER A 389 18.14 24.53 -2.89
C SER A 389 18.32 25.78 -2.03
N LEU A 390 18.24 25.64 -0.70
CA LEU A 390 18.46 26.76 0.23
C LEU A 390 19.92 27.27 0.18
N VAL A 391 20.89 26.36 0.06
CA VAL A 391 22.30 26.72 -0.13
C VAL A 391 22.50 27.47 -1.46
N TYR A 392 21.97 26.97 -2.57
CA TYR A 392 22.04 27.64 -3.87
C TYR A 392 21.37 29.02 -3.84
N LEU A 393 20.23 29.15 -3.16
CA LEU A 393 19.54 30.42 -3.02
C LEU A 393 20.34 31.44 -2.21
N ALA A 394 20.90 31.01 -1.06
CA ALA A 394 21.72 31.87 -0.21
C ALA A 394 23.03 32.27 -0.91
N ALA A 395 23.75 31.30 -1.48
CA ALA A 395 24.99 31.54 -2.22
C ALA A 395 24.75 32.42 -3.45
N GLY A 396 23.72 32.14 -4.24
CA GLY A 396 23.35 32.93 -5.41
C GLY A 396 22.97 34.37 -5.04
N THR A 397 22.28 34.58 -3.92
CA THR A 397 21.93 35.93 -3.45
C THR A 397 23.16 36.75 -3.04
N VAL A 398 24.16 36.11 -2.43
CA VAL A 398 25.39 36.81 -1.98
C VAL A 398 26.40 36.98 -3.13
N LEU A 399 26.62 35.94 -3.92
CA LEU A 399 27.69 35.89 -4.93
C LEU A 399 27.24 36.46 -6.28
N ALA A 400 25.95 36.39 -6.60
CA ALA A 400 25.40 36.81 -7.89
C ALA A 400 23.97 37.40 -7.74
N PRO A 401 23.80 38.51 -6.98
CA PRO A 401 22.48 39.07 -6.67
C PRO A 401 21.68 39.50 -7.91
N SER A 402 22.35 39.80 -9.04
CA SER A 402 21.70 40.13 -10.32
C SER A 402 20.81 38.99 -10.84
N LEU A 403 21.06 37.74 -10.44
CA LEU A 403 20.26 36.58 -10.84
C LEU A 403 18.81 36.60 -10.32
N TRP A 404 18.48 37.49 -9.37
CA TRP A 404 17.09 37.75 -8.97
C TRP A 404 16.30 38.50 -10.04
N GLY A 405 16.95 39.42 -10.77
CA GLY A 405 16.34 40.22 -11.84
C GLY A 405 16.57 39.65 -13.24
N ASP A 406 17.26 38.51 -13.36
CA ASP A 406 17.52 37.86 -14.64
C ASP A 406 16.20 37.41 -15.31
N PRO A 407 16.02 37.63 -16.62
CA PRO A 407 14.78 37.32 -17.33
C PRO A 407 14.43 35.82 -17.33
N LEU A 408 15.40 34.93 -17.15
CA LEU A 408 15.19 33.49 -17.01
C LEU A 408 14.80 33.09 -15.58
N GLY A 409 14.90 34.02 -14.61
CA GLY A 409 14.49 33.86 -13.22
C GLY A 409 15.06 32.64 -12.50
N PRO A 410 16.37 32.34 -12.58
CA PRO A 410 16.95 31.12 -12.03
C PRO A 410 16.74 31.01 -10.51
N LEU A 411 16.92 32.09 -9.74
CA LEU A 411 16.71 32.07 -8.29
C LEU A 411 15.23 31.97 -7.90
N VAL A 412 14.34 32.63 -8.66
CA VAL A 412 12.89 32.58 -8.41
C VAL A 412 12.34 31.17 -8.58
N LYS A 413 12.85 30.41 -9.56
CA LYS A 413 12.41 29.03 -9.86
C LYS A 413 12.84 28.00 -8.79
N ILE A 414 13.79 28.32 -7.93
CA ILE A 414 14.18 27.45 -6.80
C ILE A 414 13.05 27.31 -5.78
N LEU A 415 12.27 28.37 -5.55
CA LEU A 415 11.17 28.38 -4.57
C LEU A 415 10.07 27.35 -4.89
N PRO A 416 9.46 27.31 -6.10
CA PRO A 416 8.46 26.30 -6.43
C PRO A 416 9.04 24.87 -6.47
N ALA A 417 10.31 24.68 -6.87
CA ALA A 417 10.95 23.36 -6.81
C ALA A 417 11.10 22.85 -5.36
N THR A 418 11.47 23.76 -4.45
CA THR A 418 11.56 23.47 -3.01
C THR A 418 10.17 23.15 -2.42
N ALA A 419 9.16 23.95 -2.76
CA ALA A 419 7.78 23.70 -2.32
C ALA A 419 7.23 22.37 -2.86
N LEU A 420 7.59 22.00 -4.10
CA LEU A 420 7.22 20.72 -4.68
C LEU A 420 7.88 19.54 -3.94
N ALA A 421 9.15 19.66 -3.54
CA ALA A 421 9.81 18.66 -2.71
C ALA A 421 9.12 18.48 -1.34
N VAL A 422 8.69 19.58 -0.71
CA VAL A 422 7.87 19.54 0.52
C VAL A 422 6.55 18.83 0.30
N ALA A 423 5.84 19.15 -0.80
CA ALA A 423 4.57 18.50 -1.14
C ALA A 423 4.74 16.99 -1.38
N VAL A 424 5.81 16.58 -2.06
CA VAL A 424 6.11 15.15 -2.27
C VAL A 424 6.36 14.43 -0.95
N MET A 425 7.08 15.03 0.01
CA MET A 425 7.25 14.42 1.33
C MET A 425 5.90 14.21 2.04
N ALA A 426 5.06 15.25 2.06
CA ALA A 426 3.75 15.20 2.72
C ALA A 426 2.79 14.18 2.08
N ILE A 427 2.82 14.02 0.75
CA ILE A 427 1.94 13.08 0.05
C ILE A 427 2.47 11.64 0.14
N ALA A 428 3.79 11.47 0.18
CA ALA A 428 4.42 10.16 0.13
C ALA A 428 4.53 9.50 1.52
N GLU A 429 4.00 10.09 2.58
CA GLU A 429 3.91 9.45 3.89
C GLU A 429 2.80 8.39 3.85
N GLU A 430 3.14 7.13 4.15
CA GLU A 430 2.20 6.01 3.96
C GLU A 430 1.29 5.78 5.18
N ARG A 431 1.75 6.08 6.42
CA ARG A 431 1.00 6.04 7.70
C ARG A 431 1.70 6.79 8.81
#